data_AF-A0A8S9Z304-F1
#
_entry.id   AF-A0A8S9Z304-F1
#
_cell.length_a   1.000
_cell.length_b   1.000
_cell.length_c   1.000
_cell.angle_alpha   90.00
_cell.angle_beta   90.00
_cell.angle_gamma   90.00
#
_symmetry.space_group_name_H-M   'P 1'
#
loop_
_entity.id
_entity.type
_entity.pdbx_description
1 polymer ?
#
loop_
_entity_poly.entity_id
_entity_poly.type
_entity_poly.pdbx_seq_one_letter_code
_entity_poly.pdbx_strand_id
1 'polypeptide(L)'
;MSVASDTALSLSNVFSKRLMLYNVLRSLLNPNGPCLGAALLLQNQHPAFLLGTMSHMHAFANNLYPEVLKLVSESHTKYREVVLRDSVLLLPLPTQWSTRETENAGKNMESVPTKHENRRFKPLFYTDTGLYLTSMPPSDSPDEFCPGDGLVIRLVTLGILIVHVAANFPPTVSVNAVERLVESGAL
;
A
#
# COMPACT_ATOMS: atom_id res chain seq x y z
N MET A 1 -31.65 -25.57 -19.67
CA MET A 1 -31.34 -24.85 -18.41
C MET A 1 -29.94 -25.28 -17.96
N SER A 2 -28.91 -24.47 -18.23
CA SER A 2 -27.52 -24.71 -17.79
C SER A 2 -26.88 -23.36 -17.48
N VAL A 3 -27.19 -22.81 -16.30
CA VAL A 3 -26.72 -21.48 -15.85
C VAL A 3 -25.94 -21.59 -14.53
N ALA A 4 -26.03 -22.74 -13.83
CA ALA A 4 -25.41 -22.95 -12.52
C ALA A 4 -23.94 -23.43 -12.58
N SER A 5 -23.47 -23.94 -13.72
CA SER A 5 -22.12 -24.50 -13.89
C SER A 5 -21.04 -23.41 -14.04
N ASP A 6 -21.29 -22.40 -14.86
CA ASP A 6 -20.29 -21.37 -15.19
C ASP A 6 -20.08 -20.35 -14.06
N THR A 7 -21.11 -20.12 -13.24
CA THR A 7 -21.01 -19.24 -12.06
C THR A 7 -20.20 -19.88 -10.94
N ALA A 8 -20.29 -21.19 -10.73
CA ALA A 8 -19.50 -21.91 -9.72
C ALA A 8 -18.00 -21.99 -10.10
N LEU A 9 -17.69 -22.23 -11.38
CA LEU A 9 -16.32 -22.20 -11.89
C LEU A 9 -15.70 -20.80 -11.82
N SER A 10 -16.47 -19.76 -12.15
CA SER A 10 -16.06 -18.36 -11.99
C SER A 10 -15.76 -18.00 -10.53
N LEU A 11 -16.65 -18.37 -9.60
CA LEU A 11 -16.48 -18.10 -8.17
C LEU A 11 -15.29 -18.85 -7.56
N SER A 12 -15.07 -20.11 -7.95
CA SER A 12 -13.92 -20.89 -7.47
C SER A 12 -12.58 -20.30 -7.95
N ASN A 13 -12.52 -19.81 -9.19
CA ASN A 13 -11.34 -19.12 -9.72
C ASN A 13 -11.12 -17.76 -9.05
N VAL A 14 -12.18 -17.01 -8.75
CA VAL A 14 -12.08 -15.74 -8.02
C VAL A 14 -11.63 -15.97 -6.58
N PHE A 15 -12.16 -17.00 -5.89
CA PHE A 15 -11.74 -17.36 -4.54
C PHE A 15 -10.28 -17.84 -4.50
N SER A 16 -9.87 -18.68 -5.45
CA SER A 16 -8.50 -19.20 -5.53
C SER A 16 -7.50 -18.07 -5.81
N LYS A 17 -7.82 -17.14 -6.72
CA LYS A 17 -6.99 -15.95 -6.98
C LYS A 17 -6.94 -15.01 -5.78
N ARG A 18 -8.06 -14.78 -5.07
CA ARG A 18 -8.08 -13.99 -3.83
C ARG A 18 -7.24 -14.62 -2.72
N LEU A 19 -7.29 -15.95 -2.58
CA LEU A 19 -6.51 -16.68 -1.58
C LEU A 19 -5.01 -16.68 -1.90
N MET A 20 -4.63 -16.84 -3.18
CA MET A 20 -3.24 -16.70 -3.61
C MET A 20 -2.72 -15.28 -3.37
N LEU A 21 -3.49 -14.27 -3.77
CA LEU A 21 -3.14 -12.86 -3.56
C LEU A 21 -2.93 -12.55 -2.07
N TYR A 22 -3.83 -13.03 -1.21
CA TYR A 22 -3.72 -12.91 0.24
C TYR A 22 -2.44 -13.58 0.80
N ASN A 23 -2.08 -14.76 0.30
CA ASN A 23 -0.89 -15.49 0.74
C ASN A 23 0.42 -14.84 0.28
N VAL A 24 0.50 -14.33 -0.95
CA VAL A 24 1.70 -13.64 -1.44
C VAL A 24 1.87 -12.28 -0.74
N LEU A 25 0.79 -11.54 -0.49
CA LEU A 25 0.83 -10.32 0.31
C LEU A 25 1.20 -10.57 1.77
N ARG A 26 0.74 -11.69 2.36
CA ARG A 26 1.19 -12.12 3.69
C ARG A 26 2.69 -12.37 3.77
N SER A 27 3.34 -12.80 2.68
CA SER A 27 4.79 -13.00 2.67
C SER A 27 5.58 -11.69 2.84
N LEU A 28 5.01 -10.57 2.36
CA LEU A 28 5.57 -9.23 2.55
C LEU A 28 5.28 -8.64 3.93
N LEU A 29 4.14 -9.03 4.52
CA LEU A 29 3.71 -8.64 5.87
C LEU A 29 4.23 -9.60 6.96
N ASN A 30 5.08 -10.56 6.59
CA ASN A 30 5.73 -11.49 7.52
C ASN A 30 6.65 -10.69 8.47
N PRO A 31 6.88 -11.09 9.73
CA PRO A 31 7.78 -10.44 10.70
C PRO A 31 9.13 -9.93 10.18
N ASN A 32 9.69 -10.59 9.15
CA ASN A 32 10.98 -10.22 8.55
C ASN A 32 10.84 -9.46 7.22
N GLY A 33 9.63 -9.23 6.76
CA GLY A 33 9.32 -8.51 5.54
C GLY A 33 9.30 -6.98 5.75
N PRO A 34 9.55 -6.19 4.69
CA PRO A 34 9.62 -4.74 4.80
C PRO A 34 8.25 -4.08 4.98
N CYS A 35 7.14 -4.79 4.82
CA CYS A 35 5.82 -4.17 4.71
C CYS A 35 5.06 -4.16 6.06
N LEU A 36 4.47 -3.01 6.37
CA LEU A 36 3.58 -2.80 7.51
C LEU A 36 2.10 -2.86 7.11
N GLY A 37 1.80 -2.56 5.84
CA GLY A 37 0.45 -2.60 5.29
C GLY A 37 0.45 -2.49 3.78
N ALA A 38 -0.68 -2.85 3.16
CA ALA A 38 -0.83 -2.78 1.72
C ALA A 38 -2.29 -2.54 1.33
N ALA A 39 -2.49 -1.83 0.23
CA ALA A 39 -3.79 -1.58 -0.39
C ALA A 39 -3.66 -1.70 -1.90
N LEU A 40 -4.65 -2.33 -2.54
CA LEU A 40 -4.83 -2.26 -3.99
C LEU A 40 -6.11 -1.50 -4.28
N LEU A 41 -5.97 -0.31 -4.86
CA LEU A 41 -7.08 0.54 -5.28
C LEU A 41 -7.43 0.23 -6.74
N LEU A 42 -8.67 -0.17 -7.00
CA LEU A 42 -9.15 -0.45 -8.35
C LEU A 42 -9.63 0.84 -9.03
N GLN A 43 -9.70 0.82 -10.36
CA GLN A 43 -10.19 1.94 -11.19
C GLN A 43 -11.62 2.39 -10.84
N ASN A 44 -12.46 1.47 -10.36
CA ASN A 44 -13.81 1.76 -9.89
C ASN A 44 -13.85 2.33 -8.47
N GLN A 45 -12.72 2.83 -7.96
CA GLN A 45 -12.55 3.50 -6.67
C GLN A 45 -12.73 2.60 -5.44
N HIS A 46 -13.05 1.31 -5.61
CA HIS A 46 -13.11 0.36 -4.51
C HIS A 46 -11.76 -0.34 -4.29
N PRO A 47 -11.31 -0.50 -3.04
CA PRO A 47 -10.13 -1.29 -2.77
C PRO A 47 -10.43 -2.78 -3.01
N ALA A 48 -9.53 -3.47 -3.72
CA ALA A 48 -9.57 -4.92 -3.87
C ALA A 48 -9.19 -5.63 -2.55
N PHE A 49 -8.23 -5.05 -1.83
CA PHE A 49 -7.86 -5.45 -0.48
C PHE A 49 -7.25 -4.26 0.28
N LEU A 50 -7.32 -4.36 1.61
CA LEU A 50 -6.68 -3.47 2.58
C LEU A 50 -6.10 -4.33 3.69
N LEU A 51 -4.81 -4.18 3.99
CA LEU A 51 -4.08 -5.04 4.92
C LEU A 51 -3.16 -4.22 5.84
N GLY A 52 -2.91 -4.74 7.05
CA GLY A 52 -2.01 -4.13 8.03
C GLY A 52 -2.41 -2.70 8.37
N THR A 53 -1.45 -1.77 8.35
CA THR A 53 -1.69 -0.34 8.61
C THR A 53 -2.72 0.34 7.71
N MET A 54 -3.13 -0.31 6.60
CA MET A 54 -4.09 0.24 5.63
C MET A 54 -5.51 -0.31 5.79
N SER A 55 -5.77 -1.21 6.74
CA SER A 55 -7.07 -1.88 6.95
C SER A 55 -8.26 -0.91 7.11
N HIS A 56 -8.02 0.30 7.62
CA HIS A 56 -9.06 1.30 7.92
C HIS A 56 -9.32 2.28 6.78
N MET A 57 -8.61 2.18 5.66
CA MET A 57 -8.67 3.16 4.56
C MET A 57 -9.96 3.12 3.74
N HIS A 58 -10.93 2.25 4.06
CA HIS A 58 -12.18 2.12 3.30
C HIS A 58 -12.93 3.44 3.10
N ALA A 59 -12.94 4.31 4.10
CA ALA A 59 -13.60 5.63 4.03
C ALA A 59 -12.87 6.64 3.13
N PHE A 60 -11.60 6.39 2.80
CA PHE A 60 -10.71 7.32 2.10
C PHE A 60 -10.32 6.84 0.69
N ALA A 61 -10.43 5.54 0.45
CA ALA A 61 -10.03 4.89 -0.80
C ALA A 61 -10.67 5.53 -2.04
N ASN A 62 -11.93 5.96 -1.94
CA ASN A 62 -12.69 6.47 -3.08
C ASN A 62 -12.08 7.77 -3.66
N ASN A 63 -11.56 8.65 -2.80
CA ASN A 63 -10.95 9.92 -3.22
C ASN A 63 -9.46 9.77 -3.52
N LEU A 64 -8.83 8.72 -2.98
CA LEU A 64 -7.39 8.52 -3.07
C LEU A 64 -6.94 8.08 -4.47
N TYR A 65 -7.75 7.28 -5.18
CA TYR A 65 -7.38 6.74 -6.50
C TYR A 65 -6.96 7.83 -7.51
N PRO A 66 -7.78 8.85 -7.83
CA PRO A 66 -7.41 9.86 -8.82
C PRO A 66 -6.23 10.73 -8.40
N GLU A 67 -6.05 10.96 -7.09
CA GLU A 67 -4.92 11.73 -6.57
C GLU A 67 -3.61 10.96 -6.73
N VAL A 68 -3.61 9.69 -6.33
CA VAL A 68 -2.42 8.83 -6.47
C VAL A 68 -2.12 8.56 -7.93
N LEU A 69 -3.14 8.36 -8.77
CA LEU A 69 -2.95 8.14 -10.20
C LEU A 69 -2.14 9.28 -10.83
N LYS A 70 -2.48 10.53 -10.54
CA LYS A 70 -1.74 11.71 -11.06
C LYS A 70 -0.26 11.70 -10.70
N LEU A 71 0.09 11.19 -9.52
CA LEU A 71 1.48 11.12 -9.07
C LEU A 71 2.31 10.12 -9.88
N VAL A 72 1.70 9.04 -10.38
CA VAL A 72 2.42 7.91 -10.99
C VAL A 72 2.12 7.67 -12.47
N SER A 73 1.08 8.30 -13.04
CA SER A 73 0.69 8.11 -14.45
C SER A 73 1.57 8.87 -15.44
N GLU A 74 2.27 9.91 -14.99
CA GLU A 74 2.99 10.81 -15.89
C GLU A 74 4.46 10.37 -16.11
N SER A 75 4.84 10.33 -17.38
CA SER A 75 6.15 9.89 -17.85
C SER A 75 7.11 11.05 -18.12
N HIS A 76 6.60 12.28 -18.28
CA HIS A 76 7.43 13.44 -18.54
C HIS A 76 8.34 13.83 -17.35
N THR A 77 9.65 13.87 -17.57
CA THR A 77 10.67 14.17 -16.55
C THR A 77 10.42 15.50 -15.83
N LYS A 78 10.04 16.56 -16.54
CA LYS A 78 9.72 17.86 -15.93
C LYS A 78 8.57 17.80 -14.94
N TYR A 79 7.56 16.98 -15.23
CA TYR A 79 6.44 16.78 -14.33
C TYR A 79 6.87 15.97 -13.09
N ARG A 80 7.67 14.92 -13.29
CA ARG A 80 8.25 14.14 -12.18
C ARG A 80 9.05 15.02 -11.22
N GLU A 81 9.86 15.94 -11.73
CA GLU A 81 10.60 16.91 -10.89
C GLU A 81 9.67 17.81 -10.07
N VAL A 82 8.56 18.28 -10.67
CA VAL A 82 7.54 19.06 -9.96
C VAL A 82 6.88 18.22 -8.86
N VAL A 83 6.54 16.96 -9.13
CA VAL A 83 5.96 16.06 -8.11
C VAL A 83 6.94 15.84 -6.95
N LEU A 84 8.20 15.54 -7.26
CA LEU A 84 9.24 15.37 -6.24
C LEU A 84 9.39 16.62 -5.38
N ARG A 85 9.35 17.82 -5.97
CA ARG A 85 9.55 19.08 -5.25
C ARG A 85 8.32 19.56 -4.48
N ASP A 86 7.13 19.44 -5.06
CA ASP A 86 5.95 20.20 -4.58
C ASP A 86 4.86 19.31 -3.98
N SER A 87 4.79 18.03 -4.34
CA SER A 87 3.70 17.15 -3.85
C SER A 87 3.94 16.64 -2.44
N VAL A 88 2.85 16.47 -1.69
CA VAL A 88 2.81 15.77 -0.41
C VAL A 88 1.53 14.94 -0.41
N LEU A 89 1.65 13.66 -0.13
CA LEU A 89 0.52 12.74 0.01
C LEU A 89 0.11 12.66 1.48
N LEU A 90 -1.17 12.75 1.76
CA LEU A 90 -1.74 12.58 3.10
C LEU A 90 -2.47 11.24 3.15
N LEU A 91 -2.04 10.34 4.03
CA LEU A 91 -2.72 9.07 4.26
C LEU A 91 -3.11 8.91 5.73
N PRO A 92 -4.33 8.43 6.02
CA PRO A 92 -4.79 8.15 7.39
C PRO A 92 -4.16 6.85 7.88
N LEU A 93 -2.89 6.93 8.28
CA LEU A 93 -2.10 5.81 8.76
C LEU A 93 -1.82 5.99 10.26
N PRO A 94 -1.68 4.88 11.00
CA PRO A 94 -1.30 4.93 12.40
C PRO A 94 0.10 5.55 12.58
N THR A 95 0.25 6.37 13.63
CA THR A 95 1.50 7.09 13.96
C THR A 95 2.59 6.18 14.48
N GLN A 96 2.19 5.12 15.18
CA GLN A 96 3.07 4.08 15.68
C GLN A 96 2.59 2.74 15.11
N TRP A 97 3.49 2.05 14.42
CA TRP A 97 3.27 0.68 13.99
C TRP A 97 4.60 -0.05 13.84
N SER A 98 4.71 -1.17 14.52
CA SER A 98 5.84 -2.07 14.48
C SER A 98 5.48 -3.34 13.71
N THR A 99 6.48 -4.02 13.15
CA THR A 99 6.29 -5.34 12.54
C THR A 99 5.70 -6.37 13.50
N ARG A 100 5.92 -6.21 14.82
CA ARG A 100 5.34 -7.05 15.89
C ARG A 100 3.83 -6.85 16.06
N GLU A 101 3.32 -5.64 15.82
CA GLU A 101 1.87 -5.38 15.88
C GLU A 101 1.14 -5.98 14.68
N THR A 102 1.81 -6.09 13.53
CA THR A 102 1.31 -6.84 12.37
C THR A 102 1.13 -8.34 12.68
N GLU A 103 1.98 -8.94 13.53
CA GLU A 103 1.84 -10.34 13.98
C GLU A 103 0.56 -10.56 14.80
N ASN A 104 0.20 -9.57 15.63
CA ASN A 104 -0.95 -9.65 16.53
C ASN A 104 -2.27 -9.27 15.84
N ALA A 105 -2.24 -8.34 14.88
CA ALA A 105 -3.40 -7.99 14.06
C ALA A 105 -3.92 -9.19 13.24
N GLY A 106 -3.02 -10.13 12.88
CA GLY A 106 -3.39 -11.38 12.23
C GLY A 106 -4.06 -12.42 13.16
N LYS A 107 -4.00 -12.22 14.49
CA LYS A 107 -4.54 -13.14 15.51
C LYS A 107 -5.71 -12.55 16.31
N ASN A 108 -5.71 -11.24 16.54
CA ASN A 108 -6.75 -10.51 17.27
C ASN A 108 -7.16 -9.28 16.44
N MET A 109 -8.42 -9.25 16.00
CA MET A 109 -9.00 -8.15 15.21
C MET A 109 -9.16 -6.84 16.02
N GLU A 110 -8.81 -6.87 17.32
CA GLU A 110 -9.01 -5.77 18.28
C GLU A 110 -7.77 -4.91 18.53
N SER A 111 -6.57 -5.26 18.03
CA SER A 111 -5.36 -4.44 18.22
C SER A 111 -5.22 -3.33 17.16
N VAL A 112 -6.33 -2.70 16.81
CA VAL A 112 -6.35 -1.54 15.93
C VAL A 112 -5.88 -0.34 16.74
N PRO A 113 -4.83 0.39 16.32
CA PRO A 113 -4.46 1.65 16.95
C PRO A 113 -5.65 2.59 16.95
N THR A 114 -5.99 3.07 18.13
CA THR A 114 -7.12 3.96 18.36
C THR A 114 -6.94 5.35 17.73
N LYS A 115 -5.71 5.71 17.33
CA LYS A 115 -5.40 7.00 16.71
C LYS A 115 -4.82 6.83 15.31
N HIS A 116 -5.61 7.20 14.31
CA HIS A 116 -5.15 7.38 12.94
C HIS A 116 -4.97 8.87 12.69
N GLU A 117 -3.84 9.26 12.12
CA GLU A 117 -3.59 10.64 11.74
C GLU A 117 -3.32 10.72 10.24
N ASN A 118 -3.61 11.89 9.65
CA ASN A 118 -3.25 12.16 8.27
C ASN A 118 -1.73 12.37 8.19
N ARG A 119 -1.01 11.26 8.04
CA ARG A 119 0.44 11.22 7.94
C ARG A 119 0.86 11.74 6.57
N ARG A 120 1.90 12.60 6.58
CA ARG A 120 2.44 13.25 5.40
C ARG A 120 3.55 12.40 4.80
N PHE A 121 3.49 12.19 3.49
CA PHE A 121 4.49 11.46 2.74
C PHE A 121 5.00 12.30 1.58
N LYS A 122 6.31 12.45 1.50
CA LYS A 122 7.01 13.22 0.47
C LYS A 122 7.57 12.28 -0.60
N PRO A 123 7.23 12.45 -1.88
CA PRO A 123 7.92 11.75 -2.96
C PRO A 123 9.43 11.99 -2.92
N LEU A 124 10.21 10.90 -2.94
CA LEU A 124 11.67 10.95 -2.87
C LEU A 124 12.33 10.65 -4.22
N PHE A 125 11.87 9.58 -4.90
CA PHE A 125 12.34 9.25 -6.24
C PHE A 125 11.31 8.41 -6.99
N TYR A 126 11.36 8.50 -8.32
CA TYR A 126 10.65 7.60 -9.21
C TYR A 126 11.50 6.36 -9.50
N THR A 127 10.84 5.23 -9.66
CA THR A 127 11.41 4.07 -10.35
C THR A 127 10.93 4.08 -11.80
N ASP A 128 11.34 3.10 -12.61
CA ASP A 128 10.81 2.91 -13.98
C ASP A 128 9.29 2.65 -14.00
N THR A 129 8.72 2.44 -12.82
CA THR A 129 7.62 1.55 -12.58
C THR A 129 6.66 2.15 -11.55
N GLY A 130 7.14 2.99 -10.66
CA GLY A 130 6.35 3.58 -9.59
C GLY A 130 7.06 4.75 -8.93
N LEU A 131 6.66 5.02 -7.70
CA LEU A 131 7.12 6.14 -6.90
C LEU A 131 7.38 5.69 -5.46
N TYR A 132 8.54 6.06 -4.92
CA TYR A 132 8.84 5.92 -3.51
C TYR A 132 8.58 7.24 -2.79
N LEU A 133 7.89 7.18 -1.66
CA LEU A 133 7.67 8.31 -0.77
C LEU A 133 8.22 7.99 0.62
N THR A 134 8.77 9.01 1.30
CA THR A 134 9.21 8.91 2.69
C THR A 134 8.22 9.64 3.58
N SER A 135 8.01 9.14 4.80
CA SER A 135 7.24 9.90 5.78
C SER A 135 7.94 11.20 6.16
N MET A 136 7.13 12.22 6.40
CA MET A 136 7.57 13.51 6.93
C MET A 136 7.23 13.58 8.41
N PRO A 137 8.07 14.23 9.24
CA PRO A 137 7.72 14.48 10.63
C PRO A 137 6.41 15.29 10.70
N PRO A 138 5.54 15.00 11.69
CA PRO A 138 4.37 15.82 11.95
C PRO A 138 4.80 17.24 12.30
N SER A 139 4.02 18.23 11.88
CA SER A 139 4.35 19.64 12.06
C SER A 139 4.39 20.07 13.55
N ASP A 140 3.62 19.38 14.41
CA ASP A 140 3.30 19.86 15.75
C ASP A 140 3.81 18.93 16.89
N SER A 141 4.40 17.76 16.58
CA SER A 141 4.78 16.76 17.59
C SER A 141 5.92 15.81 17.14
N PRO A 142 7.17 16.29 17.05
CA PRO A 142 8.29 15.50 16.51
C PRO A 142 8.65 14.26 17.34
N ASP A 143 8.29 14.21 18.63
CA ASP A 143 8.79 13.22 19.59
C ASP A 143 8.02 11.87 19.62
N GLU A 144 6.82 11.80 19.05
CA GLU A 144 5.98 10.58 19.04
C GLU A 144 5.97 9.84 17.68
N PHE A 145 6.78 10.33 16.74
CA PHE A 145 6.80 9.88 15.35
C PHE A 145 7.71 8.66 15.16
N CYS A 146 7.36 7.77 14.24
CA CYS A 146 8.30 6.82 13.64
C CYS A 146 8.93 7.45 12.39
N PRO A 147 10.07 8.17 12.50
CA PRO A 147 10.77 8.67 11.33
C PRO A 147 11.31 7.53 10.47
N GLY A 148 11.11 7.67 9.16
CA GLY A 148 11.84 6.89 8.16
C GLY A 148 11.06 5.75 7.52
N ASP A 149 9.81 5.49 7.92
CA ASP A 149 8.93 4.61 7.15
C ASP A 149 8.54 5.27 5.81
N GLY A 150 7.98 4.48 4.90
CA GLY A 150 7.76 4.95 3.53
C GLY A 150 6.57 4.30 2.84
N LEU A 151 6.32 4.77 1.63
CA LEU A 151 5.33 4.21 0.74
C LEU A 151 5.99 3.83 -0.58
N VAL A 152 5.67 2.64 -1.08
CA VAL A 152 5.88 2.27 -2.47
C VAL A 152 4.53 2.35 -3.17
N ILE A 153 4.44 3.20 -4.19
CA ILE A 153 3.25 3.31 -5.04
C ILE A 153 3.60 2.74 -6.42
N ARG A 154 2.79 1.80 -6.89
CA ARG A 154 3.02 1.06 -8.12
C ARG A 154 1.74 0.94 -8.94
N LEU A 155 1.83 1.28 -10.22
CA LEU A 155 0.79 0.91 -11.18
C LEU A 155 0.90 -0.59 -11.49
N VAL A 156 -0.20 -1.32 -11.31
CA VAL A 156 -0.34 -2.74 -11.66
C VAL A 156 -1.52 -2.90 -12.61
N THR A 157 -1.67 -4.06 -13.24
CA THR A 157 -2.72 -4.27 -14.26
C THR A 157 -4.12 -3.96 -13.75
N LEU A 158 -4.42 -4.30 -12.49
CA LEU A 158 -5.73 -4.11 -11.88
C LEU A 158 -5.98 -2.69 -11.34
N GLY A 159 -4.95 -1.86 -11.14
CA GLY A 159 -5.08 -0.55 -10.53
C GLY A 159 -3.80 -0.02 -9.89
N ILE A 160 -3.91 0.55 -8.69
CA ILE A 160 -2.81 1.17 -7.97
C ILE A 160 -2.52 0.36 -6.71
N LEU A 161 -1.33 -0.22 -6.63
CA LEU A 161 -0.80 -0.83 -5.42
C LEU A 161 -0.10 0.24 -4.58
N ILE A 162 -0.49 0.34 -3.31
CA ILE A 162 0.16 1.19 -2.32
C ILE A 162 0.64 0.26 -1.20
N VAL A 163 1.93 0.34 -0.89
CA VAL A 163 2.55 -0.50 0.14
C VAL A 163 3.22 0.41 1.17
N HIS A 164 2.83 0.26 2.43
CA HIS A 164 3.46 0.93 3.56
C HIS A 164 4.61 0.07 4.06
N VAL A 165 5.82 0.64 4.14
CA VAL A 165 7.06 -0.07 4.44
C VAL A 165 7.75 0.50 5.67
N ALA A 166 8.36 -0.37 6.47
CA ALA A 166 8.95 -0.02 7.76
C ALA A 166 10.28 0.73 7.62
N ALA A 167 10.56 1.59 8.60
CA ALA A 167 11.73 2.46 8.62
C ALA A 167 13.08 1.72 8.70
N ASN A 168 13.09 0.49 9.21
CA ASN A 168 14.28 -0.32 9.36
C ASN A 168 14.75 -0.99 8.05
N PHE A 169 14.03 -0.80 6.94
CA PHE A 169 14.41 -1.33 5.63
C PHE A 169 14.81 -0.19 4.68
N PRO A 170 15.97 -0.28 4.01
CA PRO A 170 16.36 0.70 3.01
C PRO A 170 15.33 0.79 1.86
N PRO A 171 15.11 1.97 1.26
CA PRO A 171 14.15 2.15 0.16
C PRO A 171 14.35 1.16 -1.00
N THR A 172 15.61 0.87 -1.36
CA THR A 172 15.95 -0.08 -2.43
C THR A 172 15.51 -1.51 -2.12
N VAL A 173 15.61 -1.94 -0.87
CA VAL A 173 15.17 -3.27 -0.41
C VAL A 173 13.64 -3.34 -0.45
N SER A 174 12.98 -2.30 0.06
CA SER A 174 11.53 -2.17 0.08
C SER A 174 10.93 -2.19 -1.33
N VAL A 175 11.50 -1.42 -2.27
CA VAL A 175 11.08 -1.40 -3.68
C VAL A 175 11.27 -2.77 -4.32
N ASN A 176 12.44 -3.40 -4.17
CA ASN A 176 12.72 -4.71 -4.77
C ASN A 176 11.76 -5.79 -4.26
N ALA A 177 11.41 -5.76 -2.97
CA ALA A 177 10.42 -6.68 -2.41
C ALA A 177 9.03 -6.51 -3.06
N VAL A 178 8.62 -5.26 -3.31
CA VAL A 178 7.34 -4.96 -3.99
C VAL A 178 7.38 -5.34 -5.47
N GLU A 179 8.49 -5.09 -6.18
CA GLU A 179 8.61 -5.50 -7.58
C GLU A 179 8.54 -7.02 -7.74
N ARG A 180 9.22 -7.79 -6.88
CA ARG A 180 9.14 -9.26 -6.90
C ARG A 180 7.72 -9.79 -6.66
N LEU A 181 6.96 -9.10 -5.81
CA LEU A 181 5.54 -9.41 -5.61
C LEU A 181 4.76 -9.20 -6.92
N VAL A 182 4.97 -8.07 -7.60
CA VAL A 182 4.26 -7.77 -8.85
C VAL A 182 4.68 -8.76 -9.95
N GLU A 183 5.97 -9.05 -10.08
CA GLU A 183 6.53 -10.02 -11.03
C GLU A 183 6.03 -11.45 -10.83
N SER A 184 5.63 -11.82 -9.60
CA SER A 184 5.06 -13.14 -9.31
C SER A 184 3.72 -13.40 -10.02
N GLY A 185 3.14 -12.40 -10.68
CA GLY A 185 1.89 -12.50 -11.42
C GLY A 185 0.65 -12.56 -10.52
N ALA A 186 0.82 -12.24 -9.23
CA ALA A 186 -0.29 -12.18 -8.27
C ALA A 186 -1.17 -10.92 -8.46
N LEU A 187 -0.67 -9.86 -9.10
CA LEU A 187 -1.25 -8.52 -9.17
C LEU A 187 -1.28 -7.92 -10.59
#